data_AF-E6MQQ1-F1
#
_entry.id   AF-E6MQQ1-F1
#
_cell.length_a   1.000
_cell.length_b   1.000
_cell.length_c   1.000
_cell.angle_alpha   90.00
_cell.angle_beta   90.00
_cell.angle_gamma   90.00
#
_symmetry.space_group_name_H-M   'P 1'
#
loop_
_entity.id
_entity.type
_entity.pdbx_description
1 polymer ?
#
loop_
_entity_poly.entity_id
_entity_poly.type
_entity_poly.pdbx_seq_one_letter_code
_entity_poly.pdbx_strand_id
1 'polypeptide(L)'
;MIAYKMMGLISLSVLFLSATCMGSGQNATAPSTPKVQQHTAKPLSCDEKLMQLVCSCPNFSTPFNKKTMHAEIAEKRQNGVYAIRLYAKEHGANSESTQGWLLLDTKNRCLKDITNDPDTPTLLRYDKAKYEDYVTNCLGIKSTAAQHERAEKLLSQLPMLSLPLEYSYDFIMDMGGTVTPDKALMPLLKTYVDAETDLSNCHVAQLPAVDGYRLLLICGNNAVGEGRFFLCSIDKQGKLTENLLIYTAQTILWKGKEENSFLHFKVNKGGQIMLNKTIVHNEKEVVISKKNIQFRRGIFYSISD
;
A
#
# COMPACT_ATOMS: atom_id res chain seq x y z
N MET A 1 -40.25 29.99 17.05
CA MET A 1 -40.95 28.86 16.40
C MET A 1 -39.96 28.28 15.41
N ILE A 2 -39.42 27.07 15.54
CA ILE A 2 -39.87 25.81 16.13
C ILE A 2 -38.63 25.09 16.67
N ALA A 3 -38.73 24.55 17.89
CA ALA A 3 -37.78 23.60 18.45
C ALA A 3 -38.31 22.19 18.19
N TYR A 4 -37.47 21.26 17.76
CA TYR A 4 -37.78 19.83 17.84
C TYR A 4 -36.79 19.12 18.77
N LYS A 5 -37.39 18.54 19.81
CA LYS A 5 -36.82 17.82 20.94
C LYS A 5 -36.37 16.42 20.53
N MET A 6 -35.30 15.99 21.21
CA MET A 6 -34.81 14.63 21.37
C MET A 6 -35.92 13.57 21.50
N MET A 7 -35.73 12.46 20.78
CA MET A 7 -36.54 11.25 20.88
C MET A 7 -35.70 10.19 21.59
N GLY A 8 -36.13 9.80 22.79
CA GLY A 8 -35.46 8.82 23.65
C GLY A 8 -35.75 7.38 23.21
N LEU A 9 -34.71 6.54 23.26
CA LEU A 9 -34.78 5.09 23.07
C LEU A 9 -35.22 4.41 24.36
N ILE A 10 -36.34 3.69 24.31
CA ILE A 10 -36.82 2.79 25.36
C ILE A 10 -36.32 1.39 25.03
N SER A 11 -35.46 0.84 25.89
CA SER A 11 -35.01 -0.55 25.89
C SER A 11 -36.06 -1.40 26.63
N LEU A 12 -36.69 -2.35 25.93
CA LEU A 12 -37.61 -3.32 26.54
C LEU A 12 -37.01 -4.73 26.47
N SER A 13 -36.52 -5.19 27.61
CA SER A 13 -36.07 -6.56 27.86
C SER A 13 -37.29 -7.46 28.04
N VAL A 14 -37.40 -8.54 27.25
CA VAL A 14 -38.40 -9.59 27.51
C VAL A 14 -37.70 -10.94 27.62
N LEU A 15 -37.66 -11.44 28.86
CA LEU A 15 -37.40 -12.83 29.22
C LEU A 15 -38.57 -13.69 28.78
N PHE A 16 -38.30 -14.83 28.14
CA PHE A 16 -39.24 -15.96 28.11
C PHE A 16 -38.52 -17.23 28.56
N LEU A 17 -38.93 -17.70 29.74
CA LEU A 17 -38.62 -19.01 30.30
C LEU A 17 -39.76 -19.98 29.98
N SER A 18 -39.37 -21.16 29.48
CA SER A 18 -39.97 -22.50 29.64
C SER A 18 -41.47 -22.70 29.40
N ALA A 19 -41.82 -23.68 28.55
CA ALA A 19 -42.23 -25.01 29.03
C ALA A 19 -42.44 -26.01 27.87
N THR A 20 -42.14 -27.25 28.20
CA THR A 20 -42.19 -28.51 27.45
C THR A 20 -43.55 -28.90 26.88
N CYS A 21 -43.54 -29.63 25.77
CA CYS A 21 -44.55 -30.64 25.46
C CYS A 21 -43.88 -31.97 25.08
N MET A 22 -44.29 -33.04 25.77
CA MET A 22 -44.00 -34.43 25.43
C MET A 22 -44.83 -34.84 24.20
N GLY A 23 -44.21 -35.60 23.30
CA GLY A 23 -44.89 -36.25 22.17
C GLY A 23 -44.14 -37.51 21.77
N SER A 24 -44.81 -38.64 21.93
CA SER A 24 -44.32 -40.02 21.80
C SER A 24 -43.96 -40.42 20.36
N GLY A 25 -42.86 -41.17 20.23
CA GLY A 25 -42.78 -42.38 19.38
C GLY A 25 -42.64 -42.18 17.87
N GLN A 26 -41.47 -42.54 17.34
CA GLN A 26 -41.30 -43.70 16.43
C GLN A 26 -39.84 -43.84 16.01
N ASN A 27 -39.31 -45.05 16.19
CA ASN A 27 -37.99 -45.45 15.72
C ASN A 27 -38.00 -45.55 14.19
N ALA A 28 -37.17 -44.75 13.53
CA ALA A 28 -36.74 -44.98 12.17
C ALA A 28 -35.21 -44.87 12.14
N THR A 29 -34.57 -46.02 11.95
CA THR A 29 -33.13 -46.18 11.79
C THR A 29 -32.69 -45.44 10.52
N ALA A 30 -32.01 -44.31 10.70
CA ALA A 30 -31.34 -43.61 9.61
C ALA A 30 -29.95 -44.25 9.35
N PRO A 31 -29.47 -44.29 8.09
CA PRO A 31 -28.18 -44.89 7.76
C PRO A 31 -27.05 -44.11 8.44
N SER A 32 -26.12 -44.83 9.07
CA SER A 32 -24.90 -44.25 9.62
C SER A 32 -24.01 -43.75 8.48
N THR A 33 -24.12 -42.46 8.17
CA THR A 33 -23.10 -41.74 7.41
C THR A 33 -21.76 -41.87 8.13
N PRO A 34 -20.68 -42.33 7.46
CA PRO A 34 -19.37 -42.40 8.08
C PRO A 34 -18.95 -41.00 8.54
N LYS A 35 -18.66 -40.87 9.84
CA LYS A 35 -18.00 -39.69 10.41
C LYS A 35 -16.67 -39.54 9.68
N VAL A 36 -16.61 -38.62 8.71
CA VAL A 36 -15.35 -38.11 8.20
C VAL A 36 -14.67 -37.47 9.41
N GLN A 37 -13.68 -38.16 9.97
CA GLN A 37 -12.73 -37.55 10.87
C GLN A 37 -12.03 -36.46 10.07
N GLN A 38 -12.51 -35.22 10.19
CA GLN A 38 -11.68 -34.07 9.93
C GLN A 38 -10.54 -34.15 10.93
N HIS A 39 -9.42 -34.71 10.48
CA HIS A 39 -8.13 -34.45 11.08
C HIS A 39 -7.89 -32.94 10.94
N THR A 40 -8.28 -32.18 11.96
CA THR A 40 -7.78 -30.83 12.16
C THR A 40 -6.27 -30.96 12.37
N ALA A 41 -5.52 -30.76 11.29
CA ALA A 41 -4.07 -30.73 11.34
C ALA A 41 -3.65 -29.73 12.43
N LYS A 42 -2.79 -30.16 13.34
CA LYS A 42 -2.24 -29.30 14.39
C LYS A 42 -1.61 -28.08 13.72
N PRO A 43 -1.86 -26.84 14.20
CA PRO A 43 -1.22 -25.66 13.64
C PRO A 43 0.30 -25.79 13.78
N LEU A 44 1.00 -25.59 12.67
CA LEU A 44 2.47 -25.66 12.61
C LEU A 44 3.10 -24.56 13.46
N SER A 45 4.18 -24.90 14.17
CA SER A 45 5.03 -23.94 14.85
C SER A 45 5.78 -23.03 13.86
N CYS A 46 6.34 -21.92 14.35
CA CYS A 46 7.09 -21.03 13.47
C CYS A 46 8.38 -21.65 12.94
N ASP A 47 9.04 -22.51 13.72
CA ASP A 47 10.22 -23.23 13.27
C ASP A 47 9.86 -24.28 12.21
N GLU A 48 8.70 -24.93 12.34
CA GLU A 48 8.18 -25.85 11.32
C GLU A 48 7.83 -25.10 10.03
N LYS A 49 7.19 -23.93 10.12
CA LYS A 49 6.91 -23.07 8.96
C LYS A 49 8.18 -22.55 8.30
N LEU A 50 9.18 -22.17 9.09
CA LEU A 50 10.49 -21.76 8.58
C LEU A 50 11.15 -22.92 7.83
N MET A 51 11.12 -24.13 8.39
CA MET A 51 11.65 -25.30 7.72
C MET A 51 10.88 -25.64 6.43
N GLN A 52 9.55 -25.47 6.41
CA GLN A 52 8.76 -25.61 5.18
C GLN A 52 9.12 -24.59 4.11
N LEU A 53 9.42 -23.34 4.49
CA LEU A 53 9.92 -22.32 3.58
C LEU A 53 11.28 -22.75 2.98
N VAL A 54 12.22 -23.20 3.81
CA VAL A 54 13.54 -23.67 3.34
C VAL A 54 13.39 -24.88 2.40
N CYS A 55 12.59 -25.89 2.79
CA CYS A 55 12.32 -27.07 1.97
C CYS A 55 11.57 -26.76 0.66
N SER A 56 10.90 -25.61 0.56
CA SER A 56 10.27 -25.17 -0.68
C SER A 56 11.26 -24.73 -1.74
N CYS A 57 12.53 -24.58 -1.39
CA CYS A 57 13.54 -24.09 -2.31
C CYS A 57 14.10 -25.23 -3.18
N PRO A 58 13.83 -25.27 -4.50
CA PRO A 58 14.29 -26.36 -5.35
C PRO A 58 15.81 -26.35 -5.54
N ASN A 59 16.44 -25.17 -5.42
CA ASN A 59 17.89 -25.00 -5.52
C ASN A 59 18.60 -24.97 -4.16
N PHE A 60 17.90 -25.27 -3.06
CA PHE A 60 18.55 -25.50 -1.77
C PHE A 60 19.12 -26.92 -1.74
N SER A 61 20.45 -27.01 -1.77
CA SER A 61 21.21 -28.26 -1.75
C SER A 61 21.94 -28.41 -0.44
N THR A 62 21.86 -29.58 0.16
CA THR A 62 22.53 -29.90 1.42
C THR A 62 22.85 -31.39 1.46
N PRO A 63 24.02 -31.80 1.98
CA PRO A 63 24.34 -33.21 2.15
C PRO A 63 23.55 -33.86 3.30
N PHE A 64 22.89 -33.06 4.15
CA PHE A 64 22.16 -33.52 5.33
C PHE A 64 20.71 -33.90 5.01
N ASN A 65 20.14 -34.76 5.85
CA ASN A 65 18.75 -35.20 5.69
C ASN A 65 17.77 -34.09 6.08
N LYS A 66 17.09 -33.51 5.09
CA LYS A 66 16.07 -32.46 5.27
C LYS A 66 14.92 -32.86 6.21
N LYS A 67 14.64 -34.16 6.41
CA LYS A 67 13.56 -34.63 7.30
C LYS A 67 13.90 -34.52 8.79
N THR A 68 15.20 -34.53 9.13
CA THR A 68 15.69 -34.44 10.52
C THR A 68 16.33 -33.08 10.81
N MET A 69 16.37 -32.21 9.81
CA MET A 69 16.88 -30.85 9.90
C MET A 69 15.78 -29.94 10.44
N HIS A 70 16.19 -29.02 11.30
CA HIS A 70 15.40 -27.96 11.88
C HIS A 70 15.96 -26.61 11.44
N ALA A 71 15.12 -25.58 11.52
CA ALA A 71 15.51 -24.22 11.20
C ALA A 71 14.99 -23.28 12.30
N GLU A 72 15.82 -22.32 12.70
CA GLU A 72 15.43 -21.27 13.65
C GLU A 72 16.04 -19.93 13.25
N ILE A 73 15.43 -18.85 13.74
CA ILE A 73 16.02 -17.51 13.64
C ILE A 73 17.04 -17.36 14.77
N ALA A 74 18.32 -17.53 14.45
CA ALA A 74 19.39 -17.39 15.42
C ALA A 74 19.73 -15.91 15.69
N GLU A 75 19.54 -15.03 14.71
CA GLU A 75 19.85 -13.61 14.85
C GLU A 75 18.88 -12.74 14.06
N LYS A 76 18.42 -11.63 14.68
CA LYS A 76 17.77 -10.52 13.98
C LYS A 76 18.81 -9.44 13.69
N ARG A 77 19.13 -9.23 12.43
CA ARG A 77 20.07 -8.19 11.98
C ARG A 77 19.31 -6.90 11.66
N GLN A 78 20.06 -5.84 11.38
CA GLN A 78 19.48 -4.56 10.97
C GLN A 78 18.74 -4.66 9.63
N ASN A 79 17.86 -3.69 9.36
CA ASN A 79 17.17 -3.52 8.09
C ASN A 79 16.29 -4.70 7.62
N GLY A 80 15.77 -5.50 8.55
CA GLY A 80 14.86 -6.61 8.22
C GLY A 80 15.57 -7.85 7.67
N VAL A 81 16.86 -8.00 7.97
CA VAL A 81 17.63 -9.22 7.65
C VAL A 81 17.62 -10.14 8.87
N TYR A 82 17.40 -11.43 8.64
CA TYR A 82 17.35 -12.46 9.68
C TYR A 82 18.34 -13.58 9.33
N ALA A 83 19.21 -13.95 10.27
CA ALA A 83 20.07 -15.12 10.12
C ALA A 83 19.34 -16.37 10.60
N ILE A 84 19.24 -17.34 9.71
CA ILE A 84 18.60 -18.62 9.96
C ILE A 84 19.69 -19.66 10.17
N ARG A 85 19.64 -20.36 11.31
CA ARG A 85 20.49 -21.51 11.60
C ARG A 85 19.75 -22.77 11.20
N LEU A 86 20.37 -23.61 10.37
CA LEU A 86 19.91 -24.95 10.08
C LEU A 86 20.67 -25.92 10.99
N TYR A 87 19.97 -26.82 11.67
CA TYR A 87 20.59 -27.73 12.62
C TYR A 87 19.87 -29.08 12.72
N ALA A 88 20.55 -30.10 13.24
CA ALA A 88 19.93 -31.36 13.63
C ALA A 88 20.19 -31.65 15.10
N LYS A 89 19.25 -32.38 15.72
CA LYS A 89 19.40 -32.90 17.09
C LYS A 89 20.08 -34.26 17.02
N GLU A 90 21.20 -34.42 17.71
CA GLU A 90 21.93 -35.68 17.77
C GLU A 90 21.37 -36.60 18.87
N HIS A 91 21.64 -37.90 18.75
CA HIS A 91 21.27 -38.88 19.77
C HIS A 91 22.28 -38.81 20.94
N GLY A 92 22.04 -37.89 21.87
CA GLY A 92 22.84 -37.68 23.09
C GLY A 92 22.47 -36.35 23.75
N ALA A 93 22.61 -36.27 25.08
CA ALA A 93 22.11 -35.17 25.93
C ALA A 93 22.24 -33.78 25.29
N ASN A 94 21.12 -33.23 24.80
CA ASN A 94 20.96 -31.88 24.24
C ASN A 94 22.07 -31.43 23.26
N SER A 95 22.60 -32.34 22.45
CA SER A 95 23.59 -32.00 21.43
C SER A 95 22.89 -31.59 20.13
N GLU A 96 23.17 -30.37 19.66
CA GLU A 96 22.70 -29.85 18.39
C GLU A 96 23.90 -29.61 17.47
N SER A 97 23.78 -30.05 16.23
CA SER A 97 24.81 -29.88 15.20
C SER A 97 24.32 -28.89 14.15
N THR A 98 25.07 -27.80 13.96
CA THR A 98 24.75 -26.79 12.95
C THR A 98 25.13 -27.31 11.58
N GLN A 99 24.15 -27.33 10.68
CA GLN A 99 24.23 -27.93 9.34
C GLN A 99 24.30 -26.88 8.23
N GLY A 100 23.96 -25.62 8.52
CA GLY A 100 24.04 -24.54 7.55
C GLY A 100 23.49 -23.22 8.06
N TRP A 101 23.66 -22.19 7.23
CA TRP A 101 23.25 -20.82 7.53
C TRP A 101 22.59 -20.19 6.32
N LEU A 102 21.44 -19.54 6.55
CA LEU A 102 20.74 -18.77 5.53
C LEU A 102 20.52 -17.33 6.01
N LEU A 103 20.33 -16.41 5.06
CA LEU A 103 19.91 -15.04 5.31
C LEU A 103 18.56 -14.77 4.65
N LEU A 104 17.56 -14.42 5.44
CA LEU A 104 16.25 -13.96 4.99
C LEU A 104 16.21 -12.43 5.05
N ASP A 105 16.09 -11.77 3.90
CA ASP A 105 15.90 -10.33 3.80
C ASP A 105 14.43 -10.06 3.44
N THR A 106 13.68 -9.55 4.42
CA THR A 106 12.23 -9.34 4.26
C THR A 106 11.89 -8.08 3.48
N LYS A 107 12.83 -7.13 3.39
CA LYS A 107 12.67 -5.88 2.63
C LYS A 107 12.84 -6.12 1.14
N ASN A 108 13.88 -6.86 0.76
CA ASN A 108 14.17 -7.21 -0.62
C ASN A 108 13.51 -8.53 -1.06
N ARG A 109 12.83 -9.22 -0.14
CA ARG A 109 12.15 -10.50 -0.38
C ARG A 109 13.10 -11.51 -1.03
N CYS A 110 14.22 -11.75 -0.35
CA CYS A 110 15.20 -12.73 -0.81
C CYS A 110 15.64 -13.65 0.33
N LEU A 111 15.93 -14.90 -0.01
CA LEU A 111 16.50 -15.90 0.87
C LEU A 111 17.82 -16.34 0.24
N LYS A 112 18.91 -16.27 1.00
CA LYS A 112 20.25 -16.57 0.52
C LYS A 112 20.86 -17.68 1.36
N ASP A 113 21.46 -18.67 0.71
CA ASP A 113 22.31 -19.66 1.36
C ASP A 113 23.73 -19.12 1.47
N ILE A 114 24.25 -19.07 2.69
CA ILE A 114 25.61 -18.61 3.03
C ILE A 114 26.45 -19.73 3.64
N THR A 115 25.99 -20.99 3.55
CA THR A 115 26.62 -22.13 4.22
C THR A 115 28.04 -22.39 3.70
N ASN A 116 28.24 -22.31 2.39
CA ASN A 116 29.54 -22.61 1.77
C ASN A 116 30.44 -21.37 1.67
N ASP A 117 29.86 -20.23 1.31
CA ASP A 117 30.57 -18.98 1.13
C ASP A 117 29.63 -17.80 1.48
N PRO A 118 29.88 -17.07 2.58
CA PRO A 118 29.07 -15.92 2.97
C PRO A 118 29.32 -14.68 2.10
N ASP A 119 30.46 -14.58 1.43
CA ASP A 119 30.81 -13.46 0.54
C ASP A 119 30.22 -13.65 -0.86
N THR A 120 29.99 -14.91 -1.28
CA THR A 120 29.25 -15.24 -2.51
C THR A 120 27.98 -16.06 -2.23
N PRO A 121 26.93 -15.45 -1.64
CA PRO A 121 25.71 -16.14 -1.29
C PRO A 121 24.97 -16.72 -2.49
N THR A 122 24.41 -17.93 -2.34
CA THR A 122 23.52 -18.52 -3.35
C THR A 122 22.09 -18.05 -3.12
N LEU A 123 21.50 -17.36 -4.10
CA LEU A 123 20.10 -16.93 -4.03
C LEU A 123 19.14 -18.13 -4.15
N LEU A 124 18.35 -18.38 -3.11
CA LEU A 124 17.35 -19.44 -3.08
C LEU A 124 16.01 -18.96 -3.66
N ARG A 125 15.44 -19.76 -4.55
CA ARG A 125 14.06 -19.57 -5.05
C ARG A 125 13.14 -20.28 -4.09
N TYR A 126 12.11 -19.63 -3.56
CA TYR A 126 11.19 -20.23 -2.60
C TYR A 126 9.73 -20.12 -3.06
N ASP A 127 8.86 -20.89 -2.42
CA ASP A 127 7.41 -20.78 -2.57
C ASP A 127 6.91 -19.48 -1.93
N LYS A 128 6.32 -18.59 -2.74
CA LYS A 128 5.84 -17.28 -2.30
C LYS A 128 4.77 -17.39 -1.22
N ALA A 129 3.86 -18.35 -1.29
CA ALA A 129 2.79 -18.49 -0.30
C ALA A 129 3.34 -18.88 1.07
N LYS A 130 4.33 -19.79 1.10
CA LYS A 130 5.03 -20.17 2.34
C LYS A 130 5.84 -19.01 2.93
N TYR A 131 6.47 -18.20 2.08
CA TYR A 131 7.16 -16.99 2.52
C TYR A 131 6.19 -15.99 3.17
N GLU A 132 5.07 -15.69 2.50
CA GLU A 132 4.09 -14.73 3.01
C GLU A 132 3.43 -15.22 4.31
N ASP A 133 3.12 -16.51 4.41
CA ASP A 133 2.61 -17.12 5.64
C ASP A 133 3.62 -16.97 6.78
N TYR A 134 4.90 -17.30 6.54
CA TYR A 134 5.93 -17.19 7.58
C TYR A 134 6.17 -15.73 8.01
N VAL A 135 6.37 -14.82 7.06
CA VAL A 135 6.65 -13.41 7.33
C VAL A 135 5.48 -12.74 8.07
N THR A 136 4.24 -13.04 7.68
CA THR A 136 3.05 -12.47 8.31
C THR A 136 2.78 -13.08 9.68
N ASN A 137 2.74 -14.42 9.77
CA ASN A 137 2.22 -15.11 10.94
C ASN A 137 3.30 -15.45 11.98
N CYS A 138 4.59 -15.44 11.60
CA CYS A 138 5.70 -15.73 12.52
C CYS A 138 6.59 -14.53 12.80
N LEU A 139 6.87 -13.68 11.80
CA LEU A 139 7.65 -12.46 12.04
C LEU A 139 6.78 -11.25 12.39
N GLY A 140 5.45 -11.34 12.23
CA GLY A 140 4.53 -10.23 12.47
C GLY A 140 4.68 -9.07 11.48
N ILE A 141 5.36 -9.31 10.36
CA ILE A 141 5.58 -8.32 9.32
C ILE A 141 4.38 -8.36 8.38
N LYS A 142 3.63 -7.27 8.33
CA LYS A 142 2.48 -7.16 7.42
C LYS A 142 2.98 -7.22 5.97
N SER A 143 2.44 -8.15 5.19
CA SER A 143 2.78 -8.31 3.76
C SER A 143 2.60 -7.00 3.00
N THR A 144 3.70 -6.46 2.48
CA THR A 144 3.68 -5.31 1.57
C THR A 144 3.07 -5.67 0.22
N ALA A 145 3.09 -6.96 -0.16
CA ALA A 145 2.56 -7.44 -1.43
C ALA A 145 1.02 -7.41 -1.47
N ALA A 146 0.36 -7.90 -0.42
CA ALA A 146 -1.10 -7.83 -0.32
C ALA A 146 -1.60 -6.39 -0.20
N GLN A 147 -0.84 -5.53 0.48
CA GLN A 147 -1.13 -4.09 0.55
C GLN A 147 -0.97 -3.41 -0.82
N HIS A 148 0.08 -3.75 -1.56
CA HIS A 148 0.32 -3.24 -2.91
C HIS A 148 -0.78 -3.69 -3.89
N GLU A 149 -1.16 -4.97 -3.89
CA GLU A 149 -2.24 -5.48 -4.75
C GLU A 149 -3.59 -4.81 -4.44
N ARG A 150 -3.90 -4.62 -3.15
CA ARG A 150 -5.10 -3.90 -2.73
C ARG A 150 -5.06 -2.43 -3.18
N ALA A 151 -3.92 -1.75 -3.02
CA ALA A 151 -3.76 -0.38 -3.45
C ALA A 151 -3.88 -0.24 -4.98
N GLU A 152 -3.26 -1.14 -5.76
CA GLU A 152 -3.37 -1.17 -7.22
C GLU A 152 -4.81 -1.35 -7.68
N LYS A 153 -5.55 -2.26 -7.03
CA LYS A 153 -6.97 -2.45 -7.31
C LYS A 153 -7.75 -1.15 -7.09
N LEU A 154 -7.53 -0.48 -5.96
CA LEU A 154 -8.21 0.78 -5.65
C LEU A 154 -7.81 1.91 -6.60
N LEU A 155 -6.53 2.03 -6.95
CA LEU A 155 -6.03 3.02 -7.92
C LEU A 155 -6.68 2.80 -9.30
N SER A 156 -6.83 1.56 -9.74
CA SER A 156 -7.44 1.24 -11.04
C SER A 156 -8.93 1.61 -11.14
N GLN A 157 -9.61 1.77 -10.00
CA GLN A 157 -11.03 2.16 -9.93
C GLN A 157 -11.24 3.67 -9.96
N LEU A 158 -10.18 4.47 -9.84
CA LEU A 158 -10.27 5.92 -9.90
C LEU A 158 -10.69 6.39 -11.30
N PRO A 159 -11.48 7.47 -11.41
CA PRO A 159 -11.89 8.03 -12.69
C PRO A 159 -10.66 8.44 -13.51
N MET A 160 -10.77 8.34 -14.83
CA MET A 160 -9.73 8.77 -15.75
C MET A 160 -10.15 10.08 -16.43
N LEU A 161 -9.40 11.15 -16.19
CA LEU A 161 -9.59 12.43 -16.87
C LEU A 161 -8.96 12.38 -18.26
N SER A 162 -9.59 13.03 -19.23
CA SER A 162 -9.06 13.15 -20.58
C SER A 162 -8.01 14.26 -20.69
N LEU A 163 -7.13 14.14 -21.68
CA LEU A 163 -6.16 15.18 -22.05
C LEU A 163 -6.58 15.85 -23.36
N PRO A 164 -6.38 17.17 -23.53
CA PRO A 164 -5.70 18.07 -22.59
C PRO A 164 -6.56 18.42 -21.36
N LEU A 165 -5.89 18.64 -20.24
CA LEU A 165 -6.50 19.00 -18.96
C LEU A 165 -6.01 20.40 -18.55
N GLU A 166 -6.92 21.31 -18.22
CA GLU A 166 -6.61 22.71 -17.93
C GLU A 166 -7.38 23.18 -16.69
N TYR A 167 -6.72 23.98 -15.86
CA TYR A 167 -7.35 24.59 -14.67
C TYR A 167 -6.75 25.97 -14.43
N SER A 168 -7.64 26.96 -14.31
CA SER A 168 -7.29 28.38 -14.13
C SER A 168 -8.39 29.06 -13.33
N TYR A 169 -8.25 29.03 -12.00
CA TYR A 169 -9.13 29.73 -11.08
C TYR A 169 -8.29 30.32 -9.96
N ASP A 170 -8.64 31.52 -9.50
CA ASP A 170 -8.06 32.20 -8.35
C ASP A 170 -8.70 31.77 -7.03
N PHE A 171 -9.87 31.14 -7.09
CA PHE A 171 -10.54 30.45 -5.98
C PHE A 171 -10.48 28.92 -6.14
N ILE A 172 -10.63 28.23 -5.02
CA ILE A 172 -10.49 26.78 -4.94
C ILE A 172 -11.82 26.15 -5.30
N MET A 173 -11.82 25.34 -6.34
CA MET A 173 -12.91 24.43 -6.68
C MET A 173 -12.34 23.02 -6.70
N ASP A 174 -13.11 22.06 -6.23
CA ASP A 174 -12.80 20.65 -6.50
C ASP A 174 -12.75 20.46 -8.02
N MET A 175 -11.64 19.89 -8.49
CA MET A 175 -11.46 19.72 -9.92
C MET A 175 -12.49 18.73 -10.47
N GLY A 176 -13.33 19.18 -11.41
CA GLY A 176 -14.39 18.37 -11.98
C GLY A 176 -13.88 17.03 -12.53
N GLY A 177 -14.64 15.95 -12.30
CA GLY A 177 -14.28 14.59 -12.74
C GLY A 177 -13.32 13.85 -11.80
N THR A 178 -12.92 14.45 -10.68
CA THR A 178 -12.23 13.78 -9.58
C THR A 178 -13.22 13.17 -8.58
N VAL A 179 -12.76 12.26 -7.72
CA VAL A 179 -13.57 11.64 -6.66
C VAL A 179 -12.84 11.64 -5.33
N THR A 180 -13.60 11.61 -4.23
CA THR A 180 -13.06 11.30 -2.91
C THR A 180 -12.52 9.86 -2.91
N PRO A 181 -11.23 9.63 -2.56
CA PRO A 181 -10.65 8.29 -2.56
C PRO A 181 -11.18 7.42 -1.43
N ASP A 182 -11.08 6.09 -1.61
CA ASP A 182 -11.31 5.14 -0.53
C ASP A 182 -10.33 5.39 0.63
N LYS A 183 -10.82 5.32 1.88
CA LYS A 183 -10.00 5.54 3.10
C LYS A 183 -8.77 4.62 3.15
N ALA A 184 -8.84 3.43 2.57
CA ALA A 184 -7.72 2.49 2.51
C ALA A 184 -6.58 2.97 1.59
N LEU A 185 -6.85 3.89 0.65
CA LEU A 185 -5.84 4.47 -0.23
C LEU A 185 -5.08 5.64 0.43
N MET A 186 -5.66 6.26 1.46
CA MET A 186 -5.10 7.45 2.12
C MET A 186 -3.66 7.31 2.62
N PRO A 187 -3.23 6.19 3.24
CA PRO A 187 -1.84 6.03 3.65
C PRO A 187 -0.86 6.13 2.49
N LEU A 188 -1.23 5.65 1.30
CA LEU A 188 -0.41 5.72 0.09
C LEU A 188 -0.38 7.15 -0.46
N LEU A 189 -1.54 7.80 -0.59
CA LEU A 189 -1.64 9.17 -1.12
C LEU A 189 -0.82 10.18 -0.30
N LYS A 190 -0.77 9.99 1.03
CA LYS A 190 0.09 10.78 1.92
C LYS A 190 1.57 10.70 1.57
N THR A 191 2.03 9.62 0.95
CA THR A 191 3.43 9.48 0.50
C THR A 191 3.69 10.15 -0.84
N TYR A 192 2.64 10.60 -1.55
CA TYR A 192 2.73 11.16 -2.90
C TYR A 192 2.73 12.68 -2.96
N VAL A 193 2.41 13.33 -1.84
CA VAL A 193 2.36 14.79 -1.69
C VAL A 193 3.31 15.24 -0.58
N ASP A 194 3.57 16.54 -0.48
CA ASP A 194 4.38 17.08 0.63
C ASP A 194 3.62 17.08 1.96
N ALA A 195 4.38 17.26 3.06
CA ALA A 195 3.84 17.24 4.41
C ALA A 195 2.92 18.43 4.75
N GLU A 196 2.94 19.48 3.93
CA GLU A 196 2.12 20.69 4.11
C GLU A 196 0.72 20.54 3.50
N THR A 197 0.49 19.45 2.75
CA THR A 197 -0.78 19.18 2.09
C THR A 197 -1.72 18.41 3.00
N ASP A 198 -2.81 19.06 3.41
CA ASP A 198 -3.95 18.42 4.04
C ASP A 198 -4.76 17.63 2.99
N LEU A 199 -5.02 16.37 3.31
CA LEU A 199 -5.78 15.43 2.49
C LEU A 199 -7.14 15.07 3.12
N SER A 200 -7.58 15.79 4.15
CA SER A 200 -8.86 15.57 4.84
C SER A 200 -10.06 15.58 3.88
N ASN A 201 -10.05 16.52 2.93
CA ASN A 201 -11.03 16.65 1.86
C ASN A 201 -10.39 16.44 0.47
N CYS A 202 -9.49 15.45 0.34
CA CYS A 202 -8.82 15.25 -0.93
C CYS A 202 -9.72 14.63 -2.01
N HIS A 203 -9.41 14.98 -3.25
CA HIS A 203 -10.01 14.41 -4.44
C HIS A 203 -8.91 13.89 -5.38
N VAL A 204 -9.17 12.80 -6.09
CA VAL A 204 -8.18 12.14 -6.94
C VAL A 204 -8.76 11.72 -8.28
N ALA A 205 -7.89 11.64 -9.29
CA ALA A 205 -8.20 11.02 -10.57
C ALA A 205 -6.94 10.52 -11.26
N GLN A 206 -7.08 9.55 -12.16
CA GLN A 206 -6.03 9.13 -13.08
C GLN A 206 -5.98 10.05 -14.30
N LEU A 207 -4.80 10.18 -14.88
CA LEU A 207 -4.61 10.65 -16.24
C LEU A 207 -4.08 9.52 -17.13
N PRO A 208 -4.18 9.64 -18.47
CA PRO A 208 -3.58 8.69 -19.39
C PRO A 208 -2.09 8.51 -19.09
N ALA A 209 -1.64 7.26 -19.08
CA ALA A 209 -0.25 6.94 -18.86
C ALA A 209 0.64 7.55 -19.96
N VAL A 210 1.84 7.97 -19.57
CA VAL A 210 2.87 8.49 -20.49
C VAL A 210 4.15 7.69 -20.24
N ASP A 211 4.81 7.25 -21.32
CA ASP A 211 6.03 6.41 -21.24
C ASP A 211 5.89 5.14 -20.38
N GLY A 212 4.67 4.61 -20.22
CA GLY A 212 4.39 3.44 -19.37
C GLY A 212 4.28 3.75 -17.87
N TYR A 213 4.30 5.02 -17.47
CA TYR A 213 4.09 5.47 -16.09
C TYR A 213 2.65 5.91 -15.88
N ARG A 214 2.05 5.51 -14.75
CA ARG A 214 0.73 5.98 -14.36
C ARG A 214 0.86 7.41 -13.84
N LEU A 215 -0.04 8.28 -14.29
CA LEU A 215 -0.16 9.64 -13.79
C LEU A 215 -1.42 9.74 -12.91
N LEU A 216 -1.25 10.30 -11.71
CA LEU A 216 -2.31 10.50 -10.74
C LEU A 216 -2.38 11.97 -10.37
N LEU A 217 -3.57 12.56 -10.49
CA LEU A 217 -3.90 13.87 -9.96
C LEU A 217 -4.37 13.71 -8.52
N ILE A 218 -3.77 14.46 -7.60
CA ILE A 218 -4.20 14.55 -6.20
C ILE A 218 -4.48 16.01 -5.88
N CYS A 219 -5.73 16.30 -5.55
CA CYS A 219 -6.18 17.61 -5.09
C CYS A 219 -6.35 17.58 -3.58
N GLY A 220 -5.62 18.43 -2.87
CA GLY A 220 -5.78 18.66 -1.43
C GLY A 220 -5.74 20.15 -1.11
N ASN A 221 -5.45 20.47 0.14
CA ASN A 221 -5.44 21.84 0.65
C ASN A 221 -4.15 22.12 1.42
N ASN A 222 -3.78 23.38 1.61
CA ASN A 222 -2.77 23.79 2.59
C ASN A 222 -3.41 24.00 3.97
N ALA A 223 -2.61 24.37 4.98
CA ALA A 223 -3.09 24.59 6.35
C ALA A 223 -4.11 25.74 6.49
N VAL A 224 -4.16 26.69 5.56
CA VAL A 224 -5.13 27.79 5.54
C VAL A 224 -6.34 27.49 4.65
N GLY A 225 -6.42 26.28 4.09
CA GLY A 225 -7.53 25.81 3.27
C GLY A 225 -7.34 26.02 1.77
N GLU A 226 -6.25 26.64 1.30
CA GLU A 226 -6.00 26.89 -0.14
C GLU A 226 -5.65 25.62 -0.92
N GLY A 227 -6.17 25.49 -2.14
CA GLY A 227 -5.97 24.29 -2.96
C GLY A 227 -4.50 24.04 -3.26
N ARG A 228 -4.09 22.77 -3.21
CA ARG A 228 -2.76 22.27 -3.62
C ARG A 228 -2.97 21.03 -4.47
N PHE A 229 -2.70 21.12 -5.78
CA PHE A 229 -2.89 19.97 -6.67
C PHE A 229 -1.54 19.46 -7.18
N PHE A 230 -1.36 18.15 -7.09
CA PHE A 230 -0.16 17.46 -7.50
C PHE A 230 -0.44 16.55 -8.68
N LEU A 231 0.48 16.56 -9.63
CA LEU A 231 0.61 15.51 -10.63
C LEU A 231 1.71 14.55 -10.19
N CYS A 232 1.32 13.32 -9.86
CA CYS A 232 2.20 12.29 -9.34
C CYS A 232 2.46 11.23 -10.42
N SER A 233 3.73 10.90 -10.65
CA SER A 233 4.16 9.83 -11.53
C SER A 233 4.48 8.57 -10.73
N ILE A 234 3.89 7.45 -11.13
CA ILE A 234 3.96 6.18 -10.43
C ILE A 234 4.51 5.11 -11.38
N ASP A 235 5.52 4.36 -10.93
CA ASP A 235 6.08 3.25 -11.69
C ASP A 235 5.17 2.01 -11.68
N LYS A 236 5.58 0.98 -12.42
CA LYS A 236 4.86 -0.31 -12.51
C LYS A 236 4.82 -1.10 -11.19
N GLN A 237 5.63 -0.72 -10.20
CA GLN A 237 5.63 -1.28 -8.84
C GLN A 237 4.77 -0.45 -7.88
N GLY A 238 3.99 0.52 -8.39
CA GLY A 238 3.14 1.38 -7.57
C GLY A 238 3.94 2.31 -6.67
N LYS A 239 5.20 2.60 -7.01
CA LYS A 239 6.04 3.53 -6.25
C LYS A 239 6.04 4.90 -6.92
N LEU A 240 5.96 5.95 -6.11
CA LEU A 240 6.17 7.32 -6.58
C LEU A 240 7.58 7.45 -7.16
N THR A 241 7.64 7.95 -8.38
CA THR A 241 8.89 8.32 -9.07
C THR A 241 9.17 9.79 -8.88
N GLU A 242 8.16 10.63 -9.11
CA GLU A 242 8.22 12.06 -8.84
C GLU A 242 6.81 12.65 -8.68
N ASN A 243 6.71 13.80 -8.03
CA ASN A 243 5.51 14.62 -8.00
C ASN A 243 5.81 16.04 -8.47
N LEU A 244 4.78 16.72 -8.96
CA LEU A 244 4.86 18.11 -9.39
C LEU A 244 3.65 18.85 -8.83
N LEU A 245 3.89 19.90 -8.04
CA LEU A 245 2.84 20.85 -7.67
C LEU A 245 2.44 21.63 -8.93
N ILE A 246 1.24 21.35 -9.46
CA ILE A 246 0.72 21.97 -10.67
C ILE A 246 -0.30 23.06 -10.39
N TYR A 247 -0.89 23.08 -9.20
CA TYR A 247 -1.79 24.14 -8.76
C TYR A 247 -1.54 24.52 -7.31
N THR A 248 -1.50 25.82 -7.06
CA THR A 248 -1.66 26.40 -5.73
C THR A 248 -2.22 27.80 -5.87
N ALA A 249 -2.96 28.27 -4.87
CA ALA A 249 -3.37 29.67 -4.74
C ALA A 249 -2.81 30.21 -3.42
N GLN A 250 -2.41 31.49 -3.42
CA GLN A 250 -1.89 32.21 -2.25
C GLN A 250 -1.97 33.72 -2.46
N THR A 251 -2.08 34.48 -1.38
CA THR A 251 -1.87 35.93 -1.42
C THR A 251 -0.38 36.26 -1.51
N ILE A 252 0.01 37.17 -2.40
CA ILE A 252 1.39 37.66 -2.54
C ILE A 252 1.46 39.18 -2.52
N LEU A 253 2.61 39.74 -2.12
CA LEU A 253 2.91 41.16 -2.31
C LEU A 253 3.46 41.38 -3.73
N TRP A 254 2.71 42.07 -4.58
CA TRP A 254 3.12 42.44 -5.93
C TRP A 254 3.01 43.95 -6.15
N LYS A 255 4.11 44.59 -6.54
CA LYS A 255 4.20 46.05 -6.75
C LYS A 255 3.64 46.88 -5.57
N GLY A 256 3.86 46.41 -4.34
CA GLY A 256 3.42 47.09 -3.12
C GLY A 256 1.94 46.90 -2.76
N LYS A 257 1.23 46.00 -3.43
CA LYS A 257 -0.16 45.62 -3.12
C LYS A 257 -0.26 44.11 -2.86
N GLU A 258 -1.16 43.73 -1.96
CA GLU A 258 -1.54 42.33 -1.79
C GLU A 258 -2.45 41.92 -2.95
N GLU A 259 -2.06 40.85 -3.64
CA GLU A 259 -2.77 40.34 -4.81
C GLU A 259 -2.92 38.82 -4.67
N ASN A 260 -4.05 38.28 -5.08
CA ASN A 260 -4.23 36.83 -5.18
C ASN A 260 -3.40 36.29 -6.34
N SER A 261 -2.60 35.27 -6.07
CA SER A 261 -1.79 34.58 -7.06
C SER A 261 -2.12 33.10 -7.09
N PHE A 262 -2.19 32.54 -8.29
CA PHE A 262 -2.41 31.12 -8.47
C PHE A 262 -1.57 30.56 -9.63
N LEU A 263 -1.41 29.24 -9.67
CA LEU A 263 -0.80 28.55 -10.80
C LEU A 263 -1.90 28.10 -11.77
N HIS A 264 -2.03 28.75 -12.91
CA HIS A 264 -2.74 28.18 -14.05
C HIS A 264 -1.92 27.01 -14.60
N PHE A 265 -2.52 25.84 -14.77
CA PHE A 265 -1.85 24.73 -15.46
C PHE A 265 -2.60 24.23 -16.68
N LYS A 266 -1.84 23.67 -17.62
CA LYS A 266 -2.34 22.88 -18.74
C LYS A 266 -1.47 21.65 -18.94
N VAL A 267 -2.07 20.47 -18.85
CA VAL A 267 -1.45 19.18 -19.17
C VAL A 267 -1.93 18.75 -20.54
N ASN A 268 -1.01 18.61 -21.50
CA ASN A 268 -1.31 18.19 -22.86
C ASN A 268 -1.02 16.69 -23.05
N LYS A 269 -1.49 16.16 -24.19
CA LYS A 269 -1.10 14.81 -24.64
C LYS A 269 0.43 14.74 -24.80
N GLY A 270 1.02 13.59 -24.48
CA GLY A 270 2.47 13.39 -24.59
C GLY A 270 3.30 13.97 -23.43
N GLY A 271 2.66 14.33 -22.32
CA GLY A 271 3.36 14.70 -21.08
C GLY A 271 3.90 16.12 -21.03
N GLN A 272 3.49 17.00 -21.95
CA GLN A 272 3.83 18.43 -21.89
C GLN A 272 2.92 19.14 -20.88
N ILE A 273 3.50 19.92 -19.98
CA ILE A 273 2.81 20.62 -18.91
C ILE A 273 3.25 22.08 -18.95
N MET A 274 2.30 23.00 -19.01
CA MET A 274 2.54 24.43 -18.89
C MET A 274 2.05 24.87 -17.51
N LEU A 275 2.88 25.59 -16.76
CA LEU A 275 2.52 26.24 -15.50
C LEU A 275 2.75 27.75 -15.62
N ASN A 276 1.68 28.52 -15.46
CA ASN A 276 1.73 29.98 -15.45
C ASN A 276 1.40 30.46 -14.04
N LYS A 277 2.34 31.16 -13.40
CA LYS A 277 2.03 31.90 -12.19
C LYS A 277 1.29 33.17 -12.60
N THR A 278 0.03 33.24 -12.22
CA THR A 278 -0.90 34.31 -12.55
C THR A 278 -1.23 35.10 -11.29
N ILE A 279 -1.50 36.39 -11.44
CA ILE A 279 -2.11 37.23 -10.42
C ILE A 279 -3.41 37.83 -10.98
N VAL A 280 -4.39 38.06 -10.11
CA VAL A 280 -5.60 38.82 -10.46
C VAL A 280 -5.42 40.24 -9.98
N HIS A 281 -5.13 41.17 -10.90
CA HIS A 281 -4.93 42.58 -10.58
C HIS A 281 -5.96 43.45 -11.30
N ASN A 282 -6.76 44.22 -10.56
CA ASN A 282 -7.89 45.00 -11.10
C ASN A 282 -8.79 44.15 -12.01
N GLU A 283 -9.19 42.96 -11.54
CA GLU A 283 -10.04 41.99 -12.26
C GLU A 283 -9.43 41.46 -13.57
N LYS A 284 -8.11 41.65 -13.79
CA LYS A 284 -7.39 41.13 -14.94
C LYS A 284 -6.33 40.14 -14.52
N GLU A 285 -6.31 39.00 -15.18
CA GLU A 285 -5.25 38.01 -15.04
C GLU A 285 -3.95 38.53 -15.69
N VAL A 286 -2.88 38.53 -14.91
CA VAL A 286 -1.53 38.89 -15.37
C VAL A 286 -0.60 37.72 -15.09
N VAL A 287 -0.01 37.15 -16.14
CA VAL A 287 1.01 36.10 -16.00
C VAL A 287 2.34 36.75 -15.62
N ILE A 288 2.84 36.42 -14.44
CA ILE A 288 4.10 36.96 -13.89
C ILE A 288 5.28 35.99 -14.02
N SER A 289 5.02 34.70 -14.27
CA SER A 289 6.04 33.70 -14.55
C SER A 289 5.45 32.54 -15.35
N LYS A 290 6.26 31.94 -16.23
CA LYS A 290 5.90 30.76 -17.01
C LYS A 290 6.95 29.68 -16.82
N LYS A 291 6.50 28.43 -16.75
CA LYS A 291 7.35 27.24 -16.78
C LYS A 291 6.74 26.23 -17.73
N ASN A 292 7.53 25.79 -18.69
CA ASN A 292 7.18 24.64 -19.52
C ASN A 292 7.92 23.42 -19.01
N ILE A 293 7.21 22.32 -18.91
CA ILE A 293 7.67 21.08 -18.30
C ILE A 293 7.36 19.94 -19.25
N GLN A 294 8.31 19.04 -19.42
CA GLN A 294 8.15 17.82 -20.18
C GLN A 294 8.29 16.63 -19.24
N PHE A 295 7.26 15.80 -19.17
CA PHE A 295 7.34 14.50 -18.51
C PHE A 295 8.00 13.47 -19.44
N ARG A 296 9.06 12.80 -18.96
CA ARG A 296 9.71 11.67 -19.62
C ARG A 296 10.24 10.68 -18.60
N ARG A 297 10.06 9.39 -18.85
CA ARG A 297 10.67 8.30 -18.05
C ARG A 297 10.44 8.45 -16.53
N GLY A 298 9.25 8.87 -16.13
CA GLY A 298 8.89 9.00 -14.71
C GLY A 298 9.24 10.34 -14.05
N ILE A 299 9.82 11.29 -14.78
CA ILE A 299 10.35 12.55 -14.24
C ILE A 299 9.81 13.76 -15.04
N PHE A 300 9.57 14.87 -14.36
CA PHE A 300 9.12 16.16 -14.85
C PHE A 300 10.31 17.12 -15.02
N TYR A 301 10.73 17.35 -16.26
CA TYR A 301 11.86 18.24 -16.57
C TYR A 301 11.36 19.62 -16.95
N SER A 302 11.89 20.67 -16.32
CA SER A 302 11.73 22.02 -16.86
C SER A 302 12.44 22.11 -18.21
N ILE A 303 11.74 22.63 -19.21
CA ILE A 303 12.30 22.96 -20.52
C ILE A 303 12.35 24.48 -20.65
N SER A 304 13.46 24.98 -21.16
CA SER A 304 13.56 26.38 -21.58
C SER A 304 12.80 26.56 -22.88
N ASP A 305 12.08 27.67 -22.98
CA ASP A 305 11.50 28.14 -24.24
C ASP A 305 12.58 28.57 -25.24
#